data_AF-A0A930U119-F1
#
_entry.id   AF-A0A930U119-F1
#
_cell.length_a   1.000
_cell.length_b   1.000
_cell.length_c   1.000
_cell.angle_alpha   90.00
_cell.angle_beta   90.00
_cell.angle_gamma   90.00
#
_symmetry.space_group_name_H-M   'P 1'
#
loop_
_entity.id
_entity.type
_entity.pdbx_description
1 polymer ?
#
loop_
_entity_poly.entity_id
_entity_poly.type
_entity_poly.pdbx_seq_one_letter_code
_entity_poly.pdbx_strand_id
1 'polypeptide(L)'
;MKVKGIKRGNTIELIDQAIDIPDGTEITVIIEDQSPPPEDYLERLRRVIAEPFSDDFIEAMAVVEHERQLSSELARLNLQLQATADNTPLTDLIGSAPGSFATPEEADQFIREQRDGWDY
;
A
#
# COMPACT_ATOMS: atom_id res chain seq x y z
N MET A 1 -14.77 52.05 -0.45
CA MET A 1 -14.81 51.34 0.85
C MET A 1 -14.32 49.92 0.63
N LYS A 2 -13.48 49.35 1.51
CA LYS A 2 -13.04 47.94 1.41
C LYS A 2 -13.79 47.14 2.46
N VAL A 3 -14.59 46.16 2.03
CA VAL A 3 -15.37 45.29 2.91
C VAL A 3 -14.75 43.90 2.88
N LYS A 4 -14.61 43.27 4.05
CA LYS A 4 -14.08 41.91 4.16
C LYS A 4 -15.22 40.92 4.31
N GLY A 5 -15.14 39.82 3.58
CA GLY A 5 -16.12 38.74 3.63
C GLY A 5 -15.50 37.38 3.38
N ILE A 6 -16.25 36.33 3.68
CA ILE A 6 -15.88 34.93 3.44
C ILE A 6 -16.78 34.40 2.33
N LYS A 7 -16.17 33.90 1.24
CA LYS A 7 -16.89 33.22 0.18
C LYS A 7 -17.31 31.82 0.66
N ARG A 8 -18.62 31.54 0.67
CA ARG A 8 -19.20 30.23 0.92
C ARG A 8 -20.11 29.84 -0.23
N GLY A 9 -19.68 28.88 -1.03
CA GLY A 9 -20.39 28.51 -2.26
C GLY A 9 -20.48 29.70 -3.22
N ASN A 10 -21.72 30.12 -3.50
CA ASN A 10 -22.06 31.27 -4.35
C ASN A 10 -22.38 32.55 -3.56
N THR A 11 -22.20 32.55 -2.25
CA THR A 11 -22.52 33.68 -1.37
C THR A 11 -21.24 34.23 -0.74
N ILE A 12 -21.18 35.55 -0.51
CA ILE A 12 -20.11 36.19 0.27
C ILE A 12 -20.73 36.67 1.59
N GLU A 13 -20.35 36.06 2.70
CA GLU A 13 -20.77 36.49 4.05
C GLU A 13 -19.85 37.63 4.51
N LEU A 14 -20.41 38.80 4.81
CA LEU A 14 -19.63 39.92 5.35
C LEU A 14 -19.19 39.60 6.79
N ILE A 15 -17.92 39.82 7.11
CA ILE A 15 -17.38 39.54 8.45
C ILE A 15 -17.81 40.66 9.42
N ASP A 16 -17.89 41.89 8.93
CA ASP A 16 -18.28 43.05 9.72
C ASP A 16 -19.74 43.41 9.45
N GLN A 17 -20.60 43.14 10.43
CA GLN A 17 -22.04 43.41 10.38
C GLN A 17 -22.37 44.89 10.58
N ALA A 18 -21.40 45.73 10.93
CA ALA A 18 -21.60 47.18 11.08
C ALA A 18 -21.69 47.92 9.74
N ILE A 19 -21.42 47.24 8.62
CA ILE A 19 -21.48 47.82 7.28
C ILE A 19 -22.83 47.45 6.66
N ASP A 20 -23.76 48.38 6.72
CA ASP A 20 -25.07 48.27 6.06
C ASP A 20 -24.93 48.69 4.59
N ILE A 21 -25.03 47.73 3.67
CA ILE A 21 -25.04 47.99 2.23
C ILE A 21 -26.50 47.92 1.78
N PRO A 22 -27.10 49.02 1.26
CA PRO A 22 -28.49 49.03 0.86
C PRO A 22 -28.83 47.98 -0.19
N ASP A 23 -30.00 47.37 -0.06
CA ASP A 23 -30.51 46.40 -1.02
C ASP A 23 -30.58 47.00 -2.44
N GLY A 24 -30.11 46.24 -3.43
CA GLY A 24 -30.04 46.67 -4.83
C GLY A 24 -28.74 47.39 -5.23
N THR A 25 -27.78 47.52 -4.30
CA THR A 25 -26.45 48.07 -4.63
C THR A 25 -25.62 47.06 -5.43
N GLU A 26 -25.07 47.48 -6.58
CA GLU A 26 -24.13 46.68 -7.36
C GLU A 26 -22.74 46.67 -6.68
N ILE A 27 -22.18 45.47 -6.45
CA ILE A 27 -20.89 45.29 -5.79
C ILE A 27 -19.90 44.62 -6.76
N THR A 28 -18.81 45.31 -7.08
CA THR A 28 -17.69 44.72 -7.82
C THR A 28 -16.73 44.02 -6.87
N VAL A 29 -16.56 42.71 -7.02
CA VAL A 29 -15.59 41.92 -6.25
C VAL A 29 -14.29 41.80 -7.05
N ILE A 30 -13.19 42.28 -6.47
CA ILE A 30 -11.84 42.12 -7.04
C ILE A 30 -11.18 40.95 -6.31
N ILE A 31 -10.84 39.89 -7.04
CA ILE A 31 -10.11 38.73 -6.51
C ILE A 31 -8.66 38.86 -6.96
N GLU A 32 -7.76 39.09 -6.00
CA GLU A 32 -6.32 39.05 -6.23
C GLU A 32 -5.86 37.60 -5.98
N ASP A 33 -5.44 36.90 -7.03
CA ASP A 33 -4.82 35.58 -6.90
C ASP A 33 -3.43 35.75 -6.27
N GLN A 34 -3.25 35.23 -5.05
CA GLN A 34 -1.96 35.22 -4.36
C GLN A 34 -1.22 33.89 -4.54
N SER A 35 -1.62 33.06 -5.52
CA SER A 35 -0.85 31.88 -5.88
C SER A 35 0.56 32.31 -6.29
N PRO A 36 1.61 31.78 -5.65
CA PRO A 36 2.97 32.11 -6.04
C PRO A 36 3.19 31.68 -7.51
N PRO A 37 3.95 32.46 -8.28
CA PRO A 37 4.24 32.12 -9.67
C PRO A 37 4.90 30.74 -9.77
N PRO A 38 4.71 30.00 -10.88
CA PRO A 38 5.22 28.63 -11.03
C PRO A 38 6.73 28.49 -10.82
N GLU A 39 7.50 29.55 -11.09
CA GLU A 39 8.95 29.60 -10.87
C GLU A 39 9.32 29.47 -9.38
N ASP A 40 8.54 30.06 -8.48
CA ASP A 40 8.75 29.96 -7.03
C ASP A 40 8.51 28.54 -6.51
N TYR A 41 7.66 27.76 -7.17
CA TYR A 41 7.42 26.37 -6.80
C TYR A 41 8.63 25.48 -7.11
N LEU A 42 9.25 25.65 -8.28
CA LEU A 42 10.44 24.89 -8.66
C LEU A 42 11.65 25.23 -7.80
N GLU A 43 11.84 26.51 -7.47
CA GLU A 43 12.90 26.94 -6.55
C GLU A 43 12.66 26.42 -5.14
N ARG A 44 11.41 26.38 -4.66
CA ARG A 44 11.07 25.73 -3.39
C ARG A 44 11.35 24.24 -3.39
N LEU A 45 11.00 23.52 -4.46
CA LEU A 45 11.32 22.10 -4.59
C LEU A 45 12.83 21.86 -4.64
N ARG A 46 13.57 22.67 -5.41
CA ARG A 46 15.04 22.61 -5.47
C ARG A 46 15.64 22.82 -4.09
N ARG A 47 15.15 23.78 -3.31
CA ARG A 47 15.63 24.00 -1.94
C ARG A 47 15.38 22.79 -1.03
N VAL A 48 14.21 22.19 -1.11
CA VAL A 48 13.85 21.00 -0.31
C VAL A 48 14.73 19.80 -0.69
N ILE A 49 15.09 19.66 -1.97
CA ILE A 49 15.95 18.56 -2.46
C ILE A 49 17.44 18.86 -2.24
N ALA A 50 17.84 20.13 -2.19
CA ALA A 50 19.23 20.56 -2.00
C ALA A 50 19.67 20.48 -0.53
N GLU A 51 18.75 20.54 0.41
CA GLU A 51 19.04 20.26 1.81
C GLU A 51 19.32 18.76 1.97
N PRO A 52 20.44 18.36 2.58
CA PRO A 52 20.68 16.95 2.88
C PRO A 52 19.55 16.48 3.80
N PHE A 53 18.95 15.33 3.46
CA PHE A 53 18.00 14.70 4.34
C PHE A 53 18.64 14.42 5.70
N SER A 54 17.85 14.54 6.78
CA SER A 54 18.34 14.19 8.11
C SER A 54 18.74 12.73 8.17
N ASP A 55 19.71 12.40 9.02
CA ASP A 55 20.16 11.02 9.23
C ASP A 55 18.99 10.09 9.60
N ASP A 56 18.09 10.56 10.47
CA ASP A 56 16.86 9.83 10.86
C ASP A 56 15.96 9.48 9.66
N PHE A 57 15.89 10.37 8.66
CA PHE A 57 15.10 10.14 7.47
C PHE A 57 15.76 9.10 6.55
N ILE A 58 17.08 9.17 6.41
CA ILE A 58 17.86 8.20 5.63
C ILE A 58 17.74 6.80 6.25
N GLU A 59 17.84 6.71 7.58
CA GLU A 59 17.67 5.45 8.32
C GLU A 59 16.26 4.88 8.12
N ALA A 60 15.22 5.71 8.26
CA ALA A 60 13.84 5.27 8.03
C ALA A 60 13.63 4.75 6.59
N MET A 61 14.20 5.43 5.60
CA MET A 61 14.12 4.99 4.20
C MET A 61 14.85 3.67 3.96
N ALA A 62 15.98 3.43 4.63
CA ALA A 62 16.71 2.17 4.54
C ALA A 62 15.89 0.99 5.09
N VAL A 63 15.16 1.18 6.20
CA VAL A 63 14.25 0.18 6.76
C VAL A 63 13.13 -0.16 5.78
N VAL A 64 12.48 0.87 5.22
CA VAL A 64 11.39 0.69 4.24
C VAL A 64 11.89 -0.05 3.00
N GLU A 65 13.08 0.27 2.51
CA GLU A 65 13.65 -0.41 1.36
C GLU A 65 13.99 -1.88 1.65
N HIS A 66 14.53 -2.17 2.84
CA HIS A 66 14.80 -3.54 3.28
C HIS A 66 13.52 -4.39 3.38
N GLU A 67 12.43 -3.85 3.96
CA GLU A 67 11.13 -4.54 4.02
C GLU A 67 10.57 -4.81 2.61
N ARG A 68 10.73 -3.85 1.69
CA ARG A 68 10.32 -4.02 0.29
C ARG A 68 11.12 -5.12 -0.41
N GLN A 69 12.43 -5.22 -0.14
CA GLN A 69 13.29 -6.27 -0.69
C GLN A 69 12.86 -7.66 -0.18
N LEU A 70 12.65 -7.81 1.13
CA LEU A 70 12.15 -9.05 1.72
C LEU A 70 10.80 -9.46 1.12
N SER A 71 9.88 -8.51 0.98
CA SER A 71 8.56 -8.76 0.38
C SER A 71 8.68 -9.23 -1.08
N SER A 72 9.62 -8.66 -1.82
CA SER A 72 9.88 -9.04 -3.21
C SER A 72 10.52 -10.43 -3.32
N GLU A 73 11.41 -10.78 -2.41
CA GLU A 73 12.03 -12.10 -2.32
C GLU A 73 11.01 -13.17 -1.94
N LEU A 74 10.15 -12.90 -0.95
CA LEU A 74 9.05 -13.79 -0.59
C LEU A 74 8.09 -14.02 -1.76
N ALA A 75 7.75 -12.98 -2.52
CA ALA A 75 6.93 -13.13 -3.72
C ALA A 75 7.60 -14.02 -4.78
N ARG A 76 8.92 -13.89 -4.96
CA ARG A 76 9.70 -14.76 -5.87
C ARG A 76 9.71 -16.21 -5.41
N LEU A 77 9.98 -16.46 -4.13
CA LEU A 77 9.98 -17.81 -3.57
C LEU A 77 8.60 -18.46 -3.67
N ASN A 78 7.53 -17.70 -3.41
CA ASN A 78 6.17 -18.21 -3.53
C ASN A 78 5.85 -18.62 -4.98
N LEU A 79 6.26 -17.82 -5.97
CA LEU A 79 6.09 -18.17 -7.38
C LEU A 79 6.86 -19.46 -7.74
N GLN A 80 8.06 -19.62 -7.21
CA GLN A 80 8.85 -20.84 -7.42
C GLN A 80 8.20 -22.07 -6.80
N LEU A 81 7.67 -21.95 -5.57
CA LEU A 81 6.94 -23.04 -4.90
C LEU A 81 5.69 -23.44 -5.67
N GLN A 82 4.91 -22.46 -6.16
CA GLN A 82 3.73 -22.73 -6.99
C GLN A 82 4.11 -23.48 -8.29
N ALA A 83 5.19 -23.06 -8.95
CA ALA A 83 5.69 -23.75 -10.15
C ALA A 83 6.15 -25.20 -9.88
N THR A 84 6.66 -25.49 -8.68
CA THR A 84 7.01 -26.88 -8.29
C THR A 84 5.78 -27.70 -7.88
N ALA A 85 4.78 -27.07 -7.26
CA ALA A 85 3.54 -27.73 -6.86
C ALA A 85 2.71 -28.15 -8.09
N ASP A 86 2.62 -27.31 -9.12
CA ASP A 86 1.90 -27.61 -10.36
C ASP A 86 2.55 -28.73 -11.19
N ASN A 87 3.82 -29.04 -10.96
CA ASN A 87 4.56 -30.12 -11.64
C ASN A 87 4.61 -31.43 -10.85
N THR A 88 4.06 -31.48 -9.63
CA THR A 88 3.96 -32.73 -8.87
C THR A 88 2.65 -33.42 -9.27
N PRO A 89 2.68 -34.55 -10.00
CA PRO A 89 1.46 -35.22 -10.37
C PRO A 89 0.71 -35.65 -9.10
N LEU A 90 -0.62 -35.46 -9.07
CA LEU A 90 -1.49 -35.79 -7.93
C LEU A 90 -1.27 -37.21 -7.39
N THR A 91 -0.80 -38.14 -8.22
CA THR A 91 -0.42 -39.50 -7.86
C THR A 91 0.71 -39.57 -6.81
N ASP A 92 1.70 -38.68 -6.89
CA ASP A 92 2.83 -38.65 -5.95
C ASP A 92 2.39 -38.05 -4.60
N LEU A 93 1.41 -37.15 -4.63
CA LEU A 93 0.81 -36.49 -3.47
C LEU A 93 -0.19 -37.37 -2.73
N ILE A 94 -0.93 -38.22 -3.46
CA ILE A 94 -1.84 -39.18 -2.85
C ILE A 94 -1.04 -40.31 -2.18
N GLY A 95 0.09 -40.78 -2.73
CA GLY A 95 0.88 -41.87 -2.12
C GLY A 95 1.83 -41.48 -0.98
N SER A 96 1.94 -40.21 -0.61
CA SER A 96 2.95 -39.71 0.35
C SER A 96 2.42 -39.46 1.76
N ALA A 97 1.12 -39.61 2.00
CA ALA A 97 0.55 -39.62 3.35
C ALA A 97 0.77 -41.01 4.02
N PRO A 98 1.15 -41.09 5.31
CA PRO A 98 1.26 -42.37 6.01
C PRO A 98 -0.08 -43.11 5.94
N GLY A 99 -0.07 -44.32 5.36
CA GLY A 99 -1.29 -45.12 5.14
C GLY A 99 -2.03 -44.84 3.82
N SER A 100 -1.44 -44.07 2.91
CA SER A 100 -1.95 -43.90 1.55
C SER A 100 -1.02 -44.58 0.57
N PHE A 101 -1.56 -45.50 -0.23
CA PHE A 101 -0.78 -46.42 -1.05
C PHE A 101 -1.14 -46.22 -2.52
N ALA A 102 -0.13 -46.27 -3.41
CA ALA A 102 -0.36 -46.13 -4.84
C ALA A 102 -0.98 -47.42 -5.43
N THR A 103 -0.80 -48.56 -4.75
CA THR A 103 -1.31 -49.87 -5.19
C THR A 103 -1.87 -50.70 -4.02
N PRO A 104 -2.82 -51.63 -4.30
CA PRO A 104 -3.30 -52.59 -3.31
C PRO A 104 -2.20 -53.48 -2.71
N GLU A 105 -1.15 -53.79 -3.48
CA GLU A 105 -0.03 -54.62 -3.05
C GLU A 105 0.84 -53.92 -1.99
N GLU A 106 1.10 -52.62 -2.16
CA GLU A 106 1.81 -51.79 -1.17
C GLU A 106 1.02 -51.68 0.14
N ALA A 107 -0.31 -51.54 0.05
CA ALA A 107 -1.17 -51.51 1.22
C ALA A 107 -1.15 -52.85 1.99
N ASP A 108 -1.22 -53.98 1.27
CA ASP A 108 -1.16 -55.32 1.86
C ASP A 108 0.21 -55.58 2.52
N GLN A 109 1.30 -55.13 1.92
CA GLN A 109 2.62 -55.24 2.51
C GLN A 109 2.75 -54.42 3.81
N PHE A 110 2.31 -53.16 3.81
CA PHE A 110 2.35 -52.31 5.02
C PHE A 110 1.52 -52.89 6.16
N ILE A 111 0.32 -53.40 5.88
CA ILE A 111 -0.55 -54.01 6.90
C ILE A 111 0.13 -55.23 7.55
N ARG A 112 0.82 -56.06 6.76
CA ARG A 112 1.58 -57.21 7.27
C ARG A 112 2.76 -56.77 8.14
N GLU A 113 3.55 -55.79 7.68
CA GLU A 113 4.68 -55.26 8.45
C GLU A 113 4.24 -54.65 9.79
N GLN A 114 3.13 -53.90 9.81
CA GLN A 114 2.55 -53.36 11.05
C GLN A 114 2.02 -54.46 11.97
N ARG A 115 1.33 -55.47 11.43
CA ARG A 115 0.80 -56.60 12.21
C ARG A 115 1.91 -57.43 12.82
N ASP A 116 2.93 -57.78 12.03
CA ASP A 116 4.04 -58.61 12.49
C ASP A 116 4.91 -57.86 13.52
N GLY A 117 4.92 -56.51 13.49
CA GLY A 117 5.53 -55.66 14.52
C GLY A 117 4.75 -55.57 15.84
N TRP A 118 3.49 -56.01 15.90
CA TRP A 118 2.70 -56.07 17.13
C TRP A 118 2.87 -57.41 17.88
N ASP A 119 3.44 -58.41 17.22
CA ASP A 119 3.69 -59.75 17.78
C ASP A 119 5.06 -59.88 18.48
N TYR A 120 5.77 -58.76 18.74
CA TYR A 120 7.06 -58.71 19.46
C TYR A 120 6.96 -57.96 20.80
#